data_AF-A0A382N9B5-F1
#
_entry.id   AF-A0A382N9B5-F1
#
_cell.length_a   1.000
_cell.length_b   1.000
_cell.length_c   1.000
_cell.angle_alpha   90.00
_cell.angle_beta   90.00
_cell.angle_gamma   90.00
#
_symmetry.space_group_name_H-M   'P 1'
#
loop_
_entity.id
_entity.type
_entity.pdbx_description
1 polymer ?
#
loop_
_entity_poly.entity_id
_entity_poly.type
_entity_poly.pdbx_seq_one_letter_code
_entity_poly.pdbx_strand_id
1 'polypeptide(L)'
;MRRILVVSDHQHRKPNRNQTISKNHTITIWDQCGTIPEGEFGYNWSGYKDTGGGLSLLRLLEEYSDELRGRFFHLRADFLSRLAQTFHSFSSQTNIENQLLWMSLLVESGTIKSPDLLNTFRLLAFDLKLKSTNAKKIRYIGPQMTIAGALRKLSQRHNLDFYWEKTPSQHVDSLLRRLWSRLPNPLRSLIWLFKYVFQHWSLKAHSTPNWFEGPNAVFVFSYFAHLDKESCESGKFYSRQWEVLPELLRSIGKSINWAHHLPFSTTVPDTRTGIRWLKSFNRNSPEQGSHVFPESFLDLRLISKVLLDWARIQFIYLQRGRKIESQLEN
;
A
#
# COMPACT_ATOMS: atom_id res chain seq x y z
N MET A 1 16.35 37.84 7.44
CA MET A 1 15.84 39.15 7.02
C MET A 1 15.21 39.00 5.64
N ARG A 2 14.02 39.59 5.43
CA ARG A 2 13.14 39.54 4.24
C ARG A 2 12.35 38.23 4.01
N ARG A 3 11.19 38.17 4.68
CA ARG A 3 9.99 37.42 4.25
C ARG A 3 9.38 38.17 3.07
N ILE A 4 9.05 37.46 2.00
CA ILE A 4 8.14 37.96 0.95
C ILE A 4 6.73 37.57 1.39
N LEU A 5 5.99 38.60 1.82
CA LEU A 5 4.54 38.58 2.02
C LEU A 5 3.88 38.65 0.65
N VAL A 6 3.17 37.60 0.26
CA VAL A 6 2.12 37.73 -0.75
C VAL A 6 0.80 37.68 0.00
N VAL A 7 0.24 38.86 0.20
CA VAL A 7 -1.13 39.08 0.68
C VAL A 7 -2.05 38.75 -0.49
N SER A 8 -2.87 37.71 -0.32
CA SER A 8 -4.03 37.45 -1.17
C SER A 8 -5.25 37.56 -0.27
N ASP A 9 -5.85 38.76 -0.29
CA ASP A 9 -7.16 39.03 0.27
C ASP A 9 -8.21 38.31 -0.56
N HIS A 10 -8.69 37.16 -0.08
CA HIS A 10 -10.01 36.63 -0.45
C HIS A 10 -10.78 36.29 0.82
N GLN A 11 -11.51 37.31 1.31
CA GLN A 11 -12.63 37.12 2.22
C GLN A 11 -13.69 36.22 1.54
N HIS A 12 -13.57 34.91 1.73
CA HIS A 12 -14.72 34.03 1.52
C HIS A 12 -15.67 34.17 2.70
N ARG A 13 -16.67 35.05 2.50
CA ARG A 13 -17.93 35.06 3.24
C ARG A 13 -18.39 33.63 3.50
N LYS A 14 -18.51 33.25 4.78
CA LYS A 14 -19.27 32.07 5.19
C LYS A 14 -20.71 32.24 4.69
N PRO A 15 -21.25 31.34 3.84
CA PRO A 15 -22.67 31.33 3.60
C PRO A 15 -23.33 30.70 4.83
N ASN A 16 -24.01 31.54 5.60
CA ASN A 16 -24.99 31.10 6.58
C ASN A 16 -26.12 30.42 5.80
N ARG A 17 -26.08 29.09 5.66
CA ARG A 17 -27.15 28.31 5.03
C ARG A 17 -27.73 27.36 6.08
N ASN A 18 -28.67 27.90 6.85
CA ASN A 18 -29.79 27.12 7.35
C ASN A 18 -30.61 26.69 6.12
N GLN A 19 -30.20 25.58 5.49
CA GLN A 19 -31.07 24.88 4.57
C GLN A 19 -32.06 24.06 5.38
N THR A 20 -33.32 24.37 5.17
CA THR A 20 -34.50 23.82 5.81
C THR A 20 -34.54 22.30 5.61
N ILE A 21 -34.15 21.57 6.66
CA ILE A 21 -34.24 20.11 6.75
C ILE A 21 -35.71 19.73 6.94
N SER A 22 -36.34 19.18 5.91
CA SER A 22 -37.60 18.42 5.99
C SER A 22 -37.89 17.85 4.60
N LYS A 23 -37.77 16.55 4.31
CA LYS A 23 -38.42 15.40 4.98
C LYS A 23 -37.54 14.13 4.91
N ASN A 24 -37.41 13.44 6.05
CA ASN A 24 -36.96 12.05 6.28
C ASN A 24 -35.46 11.70 6.10
N HIS A 25 -34.62 12.28 6.99
CA HIS A 25 -33.43 11.70 7.67
C HIS A 25 -32.62 10.58 6.98
N THR A 26 -32.44 10.64 5.66
CA THR A 26 -31.68 9.64 4.89
C THR A 26 -30.35 10.24 4.48
N ILE A 27 -29.25 9.61 4.87
CA ILE A 27 -27.92 9.94 4.38
C ILE A 27 -27.57 9.00 3.24
N THR A 28 -27.28 9.56 2.07
CA THR A 28 -26.81 8.79 0.91
C THR A 28 -25.30 8.70 0.90
N ILE A 29 -24.75 7.51 0.66
CA ILE A 29 -23.33 7.30 0.37
C ILE A 29 -23.23 6.94 -1.11
N TRP A 30 -22.56 7.81 -1.87
CA TRP A 30 -22.45 7.74 -3.32
C TRP A 30 -21.08 7.22 -3.75
N ASP A 31 -21.02 5.97 -4.18
CA ASP A 31 -19.80 5.29 -4.66
C ASP A 31 -19.89 5.03 -6.16
N GLN A 32 -20.06 6.12 -6.92
CA GLN A 32 -20.05 6.14 -8.37
C GLN A 32 -19.37 7.40 -8.90
N CYS A 33 -19.02 7.39 -10.18
CA CYS A 33 -18.63 8.59 -10.90
C CYS A 33 -19.82 9.55 -10.99
N GLY A 34 -19.59 10.83 -10.73
CA GLY A 34 -20.61 11.87 -10.75
C GLY A 34 -20.85 12.47 -9.37
N THR A 35 -21.96 13.17 -9.24
CA THR A 35 -22.35 13.88 -8.02
C THR A 35 -23.68 13.33 -7.50
N ILE A 36 -23.90 13.47 -6.20
CA ILE A 36 -25.20 13.17 -5.60
C ILE A 36 -26.30 13.99 -6.33
N PRO A 37 -27.47 13.39 -6.60
CA PRO A 37 -28.60 14.10 -7.20
C PRO A 37 -29.01 15.34 -6.41
N GLU A 38 -29.39 16.41 -7.11
CA GLU A 38 -29.79 17.67 -6.47
C GLU A 38 -31.01 17.46 -5.55
N GLY A 39 -30.92 17.98 -4.32
CA GLY A 39 -31.98 17.85 -3.30
C GLY A 39 -31.76 16.73 -2.29
N GLU A 40 -30.74 15.87 -2.49
CA GLU A 40 -30.35 14.86 -1.51
C GLU A 40 -29.14 15.30 -0.68
N PHE A 41 -29.08 14.83 0.57
CA PHE A 41 -27.92 15.01 1.43
C PHE A 41 -27.13 13.70 1.55
N GLY A 42 -25.81 13.79 1.46
CA GLY A 42 -24.98 12.60 1.52
C GLY A 42 -23.50 12.85 1.41
N TYR A 43 -22.76 11.75 1.24
CA TYR A 43 -21.32 11.73 1.16
C TYR A 43 -20.84 11.04 -0.12
N ASN A 44 -19.92 11.69 -0.82
CA ASN A 44 -19.22 11.10 -1.96
C ASN A 44 -18.12 10.17 -1.43
N TRP A 45 -18.18 8.89 -1.81
CA TRP A 45 -17.19 7.88 -1.42
C TRP A 45 -15.82 8.17 -2.04
N SER A 46 -15.83 8.65 -3.28
CA SER A 46 -14.66 8.98 -4.07
C SER A 46 -14.68 10.45 -4.49
N GLY A 47 -13.49 11.04 -4.66
CA GLY A 47 -13.33 12.44 -5.06
C GLY A 47 -13.27 13.42 -3.88
N TYR A 48 -12.68 14.59 -4.13
CA TYR A 48 -12.38 15.60 -3.11
C TYR A 48 -13.32 16.83 -3.16
N LYS A 49 -14.15 16.94 -4.20
CA LYS A 49 -15.02 18.10 -4.40
C LYS A 49 -16.35 17.90 -3.68
N ASP A 50 -16.80 18.95 -2.99
CA ASP A 50 -18.16 19.04 -2.46
C ASP A 50 -19.07 19.60 -3.57
N THR A 51 -19.96 18.78 -4.10
CA THR A 51 -20.79 19.12 -5.26
C THR A 51 -22.20 18.58 -5.08
N GLY A 52 -23.21 19.35 -5.48
CA GLY A 52 -24.60 18.89 -5.53
C GLY A 52 -25.22 18.54 -4.17
N GLY A 53 -24.79 19.18 -3.08
CA GLY A 53 -25.26 18.86 -1.71
C GLY A 53 -24.55 17.68 -1.04
N GLY A 54 -23.65 17.01 -1.76
CA GLY A 54 -22.79 15.95 -1.24
C GLY A 54 -21.46 16.46 -0.69
N LEU A 55 -21.05 15.96 0.48
CA LEU A 55 -19.75 16.22 1.10
C LEU A 55 -18.74 15.12 0.75
N SER A 56 -17.47 15.47 0.53
CA SER A 56 -16.43 14.47 0.27
C SER A 56 -16.03 13.72 1.55
N LEU A 57 -16.04 12.38 1.52
CA LEU A 57 -15.45 11.58 2.60
C LEU A 57 -13.93 11.76 2.70
N LEU A 58 -13.25 12.04 1.59
CA LEU A 58 -11.80 12.30 1.62
C LEU A 58 -11.49 13.62 2.34
N ARG A 59 -12.30 14.65 2.13
CA ARG A 59 -12.17 15.91 2.87
C ARG A 59 -12.46 15.71 4.36
N LEU A 60 -13.49 14.92 4.67
CA LEU A 60 -13.83 14.55 6.05
C LEU A 60 -12.68 13.80 6.73
N LEU A 61 -11.99 12.91 6.01
CA LEU A 61 -10.81 12.22 6.53
C LEU A 61 -9.70 13.17 6.97
N GLU A 62 -9.46 14.24 6.20
CA GLU A 62 -8.44 15.23 6.55
C GLU A 62 -8.84 16.05 7.78
N GLU A 63 -10.12 16.41 7.90
CA GLU A 63 -10.67 17.13 9.05
C GLU A 63 -10.48 16.35 10.36
N TYR A 64 -10.72 15.03 10.36
CA TYR A 64 -10.58 14.17 11.54
C TYR A 64 -9.25 13.39 11.58
N SER A 65 -8.24 13.81 10.80
CA SER A 65 -7.05 13.00 10.54
C SER A 65 -6.29 12.57 11.79
N ASP A 66 -6.13 13.45 12.78
CA ASP A 66 -5.44 13.13 14.03
C ASP A 66 -6.20 12.12 14.89
N GLU A 67 -7.52 12.32 15.07
CA GLU A 67 -8.36 11.40 15.83
C GLU A 67 -8.40 10.01 15.18
N LEU A 68 -8.55 9.98 13.85
CA LEU A 68 -8.59 8.73 13.09
C LEU A 68 -7.26 7.98 13.14
N ARG A 69 -6.15 8.70 13.04
CA ARG A 69 -4.80 8.13 13.15
C ARG A 69 -4.59 7.52 14.54
N GLY A 70 -4.99 8.22 15.60
CA GLY A 70 -4.92 7.70 16.98
C GLY A 70 -5.74 6.42 17.16
N ARG A 71 -7.00 6.43 16.72
CA ARG A 71 -7.88 5.25 16.79
C ARG A 71 -7.34 4.07 15.99
N PHE A 72 -6.86 4.32 14.77
CA PHE A 72 -6.32 3.27 13.92
C PHE A 72 -5.06 2.64 14.53
N PHE A 73 -4.11 3.45 15.00
CA PHE A 73 -2.90 2.92 15.60
C PHE A 73 -3.17 2.14 16.88
N HIS A 74 -4.14 2.57 17.70
CA HIS A 74 -4.57 1.80 18.86
C HIS A 74 -5.14 0.44 18.45
N LEU A 75 -6.13 0.41 17.55
CA LEU A 75 -6.74 -0.84 17.07
C LEU A 75 -5.70 -1.76 16.45
N ARG A 76 -4.79 -1.22 15.64
CA ARG A 76 -3.71 -1.97 15.00
C ARG A 76 -2.74 -2.52 16.03
N ALA A 77 -2.34 -1.73 17.03
CA ALA A 77 -1.41 -2.16 18.08
C ALA A 77 -2.01 -3.28 18.94
N ASP A 78 -3.27 -3.14 19.36
CA ASP A 78 -3.98 -4.18 20.10
C ASP A 78 -4.03 -5.48 19.29
N PHE A 79 -4.41 -5.37 18.03
CA PHE A 79 -4.57 -6.50 17.14
C PHE A 79 -3.23 -7.20 16.86
N LEU A 80 -2.18 -6.44 16.55
CA LEU A 80 -0.83 -6.98 16.38
C LEU A 80 -0.30 -7.61 17.67
N SER A 81 -0.63 -7.06 18.83
CA SER A 81 -0.22 -7.62 20.13
C SER A 81 -0.86 -8.98 20.38
N ARG A 82 -2.18 -9.13 20.12
CA ARG A 82 -2.89 -10.42 20.24
C ARG A 82 -2.36 -11.45 19.26
N LEU A 83 -2.11 -11.05 18.02
CA LEU A 83 -1.51 -11.92 17.01
C LEU A 83 -0.10 -12.35 17.42
N ALA A 84 0.76 -11.40 17.81
CA ALA A 84 2.12 -11.68 18.25
C ALA A 84 2.15 -12.63 19.46
N GLN A 85 1.29 -12.43 20.46
CA GLN A 85 1.16 -13.35 21.60
C GLN A 85 0.74 -14.75 21.16
N THR A 86 -0.22 -14.83 20.23
CA THR A 86 -0.65 -16.12 19.66
C THR A 86 0.50 -16.81 18.94
N PHE A 87 1.27 -16.08 18.13
CA PHE A 87 2.46 -16.59 17.47
C PHE A 87 3.53 -17.01 18.48
N HIS A 88 3.87 -16.19 19.48
CA HIS A 88 4.85 -16.55 20.51
C HIS A 88 4.46 -17.79 21.33
N SER A 89 3.16 -18.06 21.50
CA SER A 89 2.68 -19.28 22.17
C SER A 89 3.02 -20.57 21.41
N PHE A 90 3.44 -20.47 20.16
CA PHE A 90 3.82 -21.59 19.32
C PHE A 90 5.32 -21.89 19.51
N SER A 91 5.65 -22.85 20.37
CA SER A 91 7.01 -23.24 20.82
C SER A 91 8.03 -23.67 19.74
N SER A 92 7.68 -23.59 18.46
CA SER A 92 8.44 -24.18 17.34
C SER A 92 8.67 -23.20 16.19
N GLN A 93 8.86 -21.90 16.46
CA GLN A 93 9.01 -20.90 15.39
C GLN A 93 10.47 -20.72 14.98
N THR A 94 10.68 -20.63 13.67
CA THR A 94 11.91 -20.04 13.13
C THR A 94 11.77 -18.52 13.08
N ASN A 95 12.87 -17.82 12.78
CA ASN A 95 12.85 -16.35 12.62
C ASN A 95 11.89 -15.91 11.49
N ILE A 96 11.65 -16.78 10.50
CA ILE A 96 10.93 -16.44 9.26
C ILE A 96 9.43 -16.23 9.48
N GLU A 97 8.74 -17.05 10.28
CA GLU A 97 7.31 -16.87 10.52
C GLU A 97 7.04 -15.51 11.19
N ASN A 98 7.89 -15.14 12.15
CA ASN A 98 7.81 -13.85 12.83
C ASN A 98 8.15 -12.69 11.89
N GLN A 99 9.18 -12.83 11.05
CA GLN A 99 9.50 -11.82 10.03
C GLN A 99 8.33 -11.59 9.06
N LEU A 100 7.63 -12.66 8.63
CA LEU A 100 6.49 -12.53 7.72
C LEU A 100 5.32 -11.76 8.34
N LEU A 101 5.07 -11.90 9.64
CA LEU A 101 4.09 -11.07 10.34
C LEU A 101 4.48 -9.59 10.25
N TRP A 102 5.74 -9.26 10.52
CA TRP A 102 6.25 -7.89 10.49
C TRP A 102 6.35 -7.31 9.06
N MET A 103 6.45 -8.16 8.04
CA MET A 103 6.41 -7.78 6.63
C MET A 103 4.99 -7.75 6.05
N SER A 104 3.96 -8.02 6.85
CA SER A 104 2.58 -8.04 6.36
C SER A 104 2.06 -6.64 6.03
N LEU A 105 1.08 -6.58 5.11
CA LEU A 105 0.42 -5.33 4.72
C LEU A 105 -0.25 -4.61 5.90
N LEU A 106 -0.64 -5.36 6.93
CA LEU A 106 -1.18 -4.83 8.15
C LEU A 106 -0.15 -3.97 8.90
N VAL A 107 1.09 -4.46 9.03
CA VAL A 107 2.17 -3.70 9.69
C VAL A 107 2.60 -2.53 8.82
N GLU A 108 2.74 -2.75 7.51
CA GLU A 108 3.08 -1.70 6.55
C GLU A 108 2.07 -0.54 6.56
N SER A 109 0.78 -0.85 6.61
CA SER A 109 -0.32 0.14 6.67
C SER A 109 -0.31 1.18 5.53
N GLY A 110 0.11 0.78 4.33
CA GLY A 110 0.09 1.64 3.15
C GLY A 110 -1.25 1.60 2.41
N THR A 111 -1.91 2.75 2.22
CA THR A 111 -3.18 2.85 1.47
C THR A 111 -3.05 2.51 -0.01
N ILE A 112 -1.85 2.63 -0.58
CA ILE A 112 -1.56 2.26 -1.98
C ILE A 112 -1.55 0.73 -2.14
N LYS A 113 -0.89 0.01 -1.22
CA LYS A 113 -0.81 -1.46 -1.27
C LYS A 113 -2.04 -2.15 -0.70
N SER A 114 -2.81 -1.47 0.14
CA SER A 114 -4.04 -1.95 0.74
C SER A 114 -5.17 -0.94 0.50
N PRO A 115 -5.83 -0.97 -0.68
CA PRO A 115 -6.95 -0.07 -0.98
C PRO A 115 -8.08 -0.13 0.05
N ASP A 116 -8.31 -1.30 0.64
CA ASP A 116 -9.31 -1.50 1.70
C ASP A 116 -8.98 -0.75 3.00
N LEU A 117 -7.71 -0.39 3.22
CA LEU A 117 -7.33 0.45 4.36
C LEU A 117 -7.92 1.86 4.22
N LEU A 118 -7.90 2.43 3.00
CA LEU A 118 -8.55 3.71 2.74
C LEU A 118 -10.06 3.64 2.96
N ASN A 119 -10.70 2.53 2.55
CA ASN A 119 -12.11 2.28 2.83
C ASN A 119 -12.39 2.20 4.34
N THR A 120 -11.50 1.58 5.11
CA THR A 120 -11.59 1.52 6.58
C THR A 120 -11.53 2.91 7.19
N PHE A 121 -10.60 3.76 6.75
CA PHE A 121 -10.55 5.14 7.20
C PHE A 121 -11.85 5.90 6.87
N ARG A 122 -12.35 5.79 5.63
CA ARG A 122 -13.61 6.44 5.23
C ARG A 122 -14.78 6.06 6.14
N LEU A 123 -14.88 4.76 6.47
CA LEU A 123 -15.91 4.26 7.40
C LEU A 123 -15.75 4.84 8.80
N LEU A 124 -14.52 4.95 9.32
CA LEU A 124 -14.25 5.56 10.62
C LEU A 124 -14.59 7.06 10.65
N ALA A 125 -14.24 7.81 9.60
CA ALA A 125 -14.64 9.22 9.48
C ALA A 125 -16.15 9.37 9.42
N PHE A 126 -16.81 8.52 8.63
CA PHE A 126 -18.25 8.53 8.53
C PHE A 126 -18.93 8.20 9.87
N ASP A 127 -18.40 7.24 10.64
CA ASP A 127 -18.86 6.91 12.00
C ASP A 127 -18.78 8.11 12.95
N LEU A 128 -17.66 8.86 12.92
CA LEU A 128 -17.52 10.08 13.71
C LEU A 128 -18.58 11.11 13.35
N LYS A 129 -18.79 11.31 12.05
CA LYS A 129 -19.72 12.32 11.56
C LYS A 129 -21.18 11.97 11.86
N LEU A 130 -21.53 10.68 11.83
CA LEU A 130 -22.85 10.20 12.19
C LEU A 130 -23.25 10.57 13.62
N LYS A 131 -22.32 10.58 14.58
CA LYS A 131 -22.62 10.99 15.97
C LYS A 131 -23.14 12.41 16.08
N SER A 132 -22.72 13.30 15.17
CA SER A 132 -23.16 14.70 15.12
C SER A 132 -24.38 14.93 14.23
N THR A 133 -24.82 13.91 13.49
CA THR A 133 -25.87 14.05 12.47
C THR A 133 -27.14 13.33 12.93
N ASN A 134 -28.28 14.02 12.89
CA ASN A 134 -29.57 13.39 13.15
C ASN A 134 -30.03 12.62 11.90
N ALA A 135 -29.54 11.40 11.72
CA ALA A 135 -29.95 10.50 10.64
C ALA A 135 -30.86 9.38 11.18
N LYS A 136 -31.71 8.83 10.33
CA LYS A 136 -32.56 7.66 10.61
C LYS A 136 -32.28 6.52 9.65
N LYS A 137 -31.77 6.83 8.45
CA LYS A 137 -31.51 5.86 7.40
C LYS A 137 -30.17 6.15 6.71
N ILE A 138 -29.44 5.09 6.39
CA ILE A 138 -28.27 5.11 5.51
C ILE A 138 -28.65 4.41 4.20
N ARG A 139 -28.45 5.09 3.08
CA ARG A 139 -28.55 4.51 1.74
C ARG A 139 -27.17 4.44 1.11
N TYR A 140 -26.72 3.25 0.75
CA TYR A 140 -25.48 3.07 -0.02
C TYR A 140 -25.80 2.79 -1.48
N ILE A 141 -25.20 3.55 -2.39
CA ILE A 141 -25.31 3.38 -3.84
C ILE A 141 -23.92 3.07 -4.36
N GLY A 142 -23.68 1.81 -4.74
CA GLY A 142 -22.36 1.39 -5.18
C GLY A 142 -22.21 -0.12 -5.42
N PRO A 143 -21.09 -0.53 -6.05
CA PRO A 143 -20.89 -1.91 -6.46
C PRO A 143 -20.31 -2.81 -5.36
N GLN A 144 -19.73 -2.25 -4.30
CA GLN A 144 -18.87 -2.99 -3.37
C GLN A 144 -19.65 -3.62 -2.22
N MET A 145 -19.73 -4.95 -2.22
CA MET A 145 -20.44 -5.72 -1.19
C MET A 145 -19.80 -5.63 0.19
N THR A 146 -18.47 -5.52 0.28
CA THR A 146 -17.73 -5.39 1.55
C THR A 146 -18.08 -4.09 2.26
N ILE A 147 -18.12 -2.97 1.52
CA ILE A 147 -18.54 -1.66 2.04
C ILE A 147 -20.01 -1.70 2.45
N ALA A 148 -20.90 -2.26 1.63
CA ALA A 148 -22.31 -2.41 1.99
C ALA A 148 -22.50 -3.20 3.29
N GLY A 149 -21.74 -4.30 3.46
CA GLY A 149 -21.75 -5.09 4.69
C GLY A 149 -21.24 -4.32 5.91
N ALA A 150 -20.17 -3.54 5.75
CA ALA A 150 -19.63 -2.71 6.82
C ALA A 150 -20.61 -1.59 7.22
N LEU A 151 -21.22 -0.91 6.24
CA LEU A 151 -22.23 0.12 6.47
C LEU A 151 -23.50 -0.44 7.12
N ARG A 152 -23.90 -1.66 6.77
CA ARG A 152 -25.00 -2.36 7.45
C ARG A 152 -24.69 -2.63 8.92
N LYS A 153 -23.49 -3.13 9.23
CA LYS A 153 -23.07 -3.34 10.63
C LYS A 153 -23.02 -2.02 11.39
N LEU A 154 -22.53 -0.97 10.74
CA LEU A 154 -22.45 0.37 11.30
C LEU A 154 -23.85 0.96 11.53
N SER A 155 -24.80 0.77 10.61
CA SER A 155 -26.18 1.23 10.77
C SER A 155 -26.86 0.53 11.95
N GLN A 156 -26.67 -0.78 12.10
CA GLN A 156 -27.20 -1.56 13.22
C GLN A 156 -26.68 -1.03 14.56
N ARG A 157 -25.39 -0.69 14.64
CA ARG A 157 -24.78 -0.12 15.84
C ARG A 157 -25.41 1.21 16.26
N HIS A 158 -25.85 2.02 15.30
CA HIS A 158 -26.50 3.32 15.54
C HIS A 158 -28.03 3.26 15.51
N ASN A 159 -28.62 2.07 15.43
CA ASN A 159 -30.08 1.87 15.27
C ASN A 159 -30.68 2.63 14.08
N LEU A 160 -29.99 2.57 12.93
CA LEU A 160 -30.38 3.20 11.67
C LEU A 160 -30.86 2.16 10.65
N ASP A 161 -31.88 2.52 9.88
CA ASP A 161 -32.32 1.75 8.72
C ASP A 161 -31.22 1.73 7.65
N PHE A 162 -31.05 0.61 6.96
CA PHE A 162 -30.05 0.47 5.90
C PHE A 162 -30.66 -0.03 4.61
N TYR A 163 -30.32 0.65 3.51
CA TYR A 163 -30.67 0.24 2.16
C TYR A 163 -29.44 0.26 1.26
N TRP A 164 -29.26 -0.81 0.49
CA TRP A 164 -28.19 -0.91 -0.50
C TRP A 164 -28.78 -1.00 -1.91
N GLU A 165 -28.45 -0.01 -2.71
CA GLU A 165 -28.69 -0.01 -4.15
C GLU A 165 -27.43 -0.52 -4.86
N LYS A 166 -27.49 -1.80 -5.25
CA LYS A 166 -26.36 -2.46 -5.90
C LYS A 166 -26.25 -2.02 -7.35
N THR A 167 -25.10 -1.49 -7.70
CA THR A 167 -24.83 -1.00 -9.06
C THR A 167 -23.85 -1.93 -9.76
N PRO A 168 -23.86 -2.00 -11.11
CA PRO A 168 -22.94 -2.87 -11.82
C PRO A 168 -21.49 -2.51 -11.51
N SER A 169 -20.64 -3.53 -11.40
CA SER A 169 -19.19 -3.34 -11.34
C SER A 169 -18.74 -2.69 -12.64
N GLN A 170 -17.90 -1.66 -12.55
CA GLN A 170 -17.35 -0.98 -13.72
C GLN A 170 -16.32 -1.84 -14.46
N HIS A 171 -15.81 -2.91 -13.84
CA HIS A 171 -14.82 -3.80 -14.43
C HIS A 171 -15.37 -5.22 -14.60
N VAL A 172 -15.33 -5.71 -15.84
CA VAL A 172 -15.53 -7.13 -16.17
C VAL A 172 -14.18 -7.82 -16.07
N ASP A 173 -14.06 -8.78 -15.15
CA ASP A 173 -12.84 -9.55 -15.01
C ASP A 173 -12.60 -10.44 -16.23
N SER A 174 -11.36 -10.49 -16.70
CA SER A 174 -10.95 -11.41 -17.76
C SER A 174 -11.07 -12.88 -17.29
N LEU A 175 -11.29 -13.80 -18.23
CA LEU A 175 -11.38 -15.24 -17.94
C LEU A 175 -10.14 -15.77 -17.19
N LEU A 176 -8.96 -15.31 -17.58
CA LEU A 176 -7.68 -15.62 -16.91
C LEU A 176 -7.68 -15.15 -15.45
N ARG A 177 -8.17 -13.93 -15.19
CA ARG A 177 -8.26 -13.39 -13.83
C ARG A 177 -9.24 -14.18 -12.97
N ARG A 178 -10.36 -14.62 -13.56
CA ARG A 178 -11.35 -15.49 -12.90
C ARG A 178 -10.81 -16.88 -12.59
N LEU A 179 -10.00 -17.45 -13.47
CA LEU A 179 -9.36 -18.73 -13.21
C LEU A 179 -8.27 -18.59 -12.13
N TRP A 180 -7.46 -17.55 -12.23
CA TRP A 180 -6.45 -17.21 -11.22
C TRP A 180 -7.09 -17.02 -9.85
N SER A 181 -8.22 -16.30 -9.77
CA SER A 181 -8.95 -16.02 -8.51
C SER A 181 -9.61 -17.25 -7.87
N ARG A 182 -9.72 -18.37 -8.59
CA ARG A 182 -10.18 -19.66 -8.05
C ARG A 182 -9.05 -20.55 -7.53
N LEU A 183 -7.82 -20.27 -7.92
CA LEU A 183 -6.67 -21.08 -7.51
C LEU A 183 -6.37 -20.87 -6.01
N PRO A 184 -6.15 -21.92 -5.20
CA PRO A 184 -5.72 -21.77 -3.81
C PRO A 184 -4.44 -20.94 -3.67
N ASN A 185 -4.34 -20.15 -2.60
CA ASN A 185 -3.16 -19.33 -2.31
C ASN A 185 -1.83 -20.09 -2.32
N PRO A 186 -1.73 -21.33 -1.79
CA PRO A 186 -0.50 -22.12 -1.87
C PRO A 186 -0.02 -22.32 -3.33
N LEU A 187 -0.91 -22.71 -4.24
CA LEU A 187 -0.55 -22.92 -5.64
C LEU A 187 -0.18 -21.60 -6.34
N ARG A 188 -0.89 -20.50 -6.06
CA ARG A 188 -0.52 -19.17 -6.58
C ARG A 188 0.89 -18.77 -6.16
N SER A 189 1.26 -19.02 -4.91
CA SER A 189 2.59 -18.67 -4.40
C SER A 189 3.71 -19.48 -5.06
N LEU A 190 3.49 -20.77 -5.36
CA LEU A 190 4.44 -21.57 -6.12
C LEU A 190 4.59 -21.06 -7.56
N ILE A 191 3.48 -20.80 -8.26
CA ILE A 191 3.52 -20.24 -9.62
C ILE A 191 4.27 -18.89 -9.63
N TRP A 192 4.00 -18.04 -8.64
CA TRP A 192 4.71 -16.77 -8.49
C TRP A 192 6.20 -16.96 -8.26
N LEU A 193 6.61 -17.90 -7.39
CA LEU A 193 8.01 -18.21 -7.14
C LEU A 193 8.72 -18.69 -8.42
N PHE A 194 8.12 -19.63 -9.15
CA PHE A 194 8.68 -20.11 -10.42
C PHE A 194 8.82 -18.98 -11.44
N LYS A 195 7.79 -18.14 -11.58
CA LYS A 195 7.84 -16.96 -12.45
C LYS A 195 8.96 -16.01 -12.02
N TYR A 196 9.07 -15.72 -10.72
CA TYR A 196 10.09 -14.82 -10.18
C TYR A 196 11.50 -15.34 -10.46
N VAL A 197 11.76 -16.61 -10.13
CA VAL A 197 13.05 -17.27 -10.39
C VAL A 197 13.37 -17.24 -11.88
N PHE A 198 12.44 -17.64 -12.74
CA PHE A 198 12.67 -17.66 -14.19
C PHE A 198 12.99 -16.26 -14.75
N GLN A 199 12.25 -15.24 -14.32
CA GLN A 199 12.46 -13.86 -14.78
C GLN A 199 13.81 -13.29 -14.34
N HIS A 200 14.30 -13.68 -13.16
CA HIS A 200 15.51 -13.11 -12.54
C HIS A 200 16.75 -14.02 -12.66
N TRP A 201 16.61 -15.24 -13.18
CA TRP A 201 17.69 -16.22 -13.25
C TRP A 201 18.94 -15.69 -13.97
N SER A 202 18.75 -14.87 -15.01
CA SER A 202 19.84 -14.25 -15.78
C SER A 202 20.72 -13.31 -14.95
N LEU A 203 20.21 -12.76 -13.85
CA LEU A 203 20.95 -11.85 -12.97
C LEU A 203 22.10 -12.55 -12.24
N LYS A 204 22.00 -13.88 -12.06
CA LYS A 204 23.06 -14.70 -11.45
C LYS A 204 24.40 -14.59 -12.15
N ALA A 205 24.42 -14.34 -13.46
CA ALA A 205 25.65 -14.19 -14.24
C ALA A 205 26.52 -12.99 -13.79
N HIS A 206 26.04 -12.17 -12.86
CA HIS A 206 26.68 -10.93 -12.39
C HIS A 206 26.88 -10.90 -10.86
N SER A 207 27.21 -12.06 -10.27
CA SER A 207 27.22 -12.33 -8.82
C SER A 207 28.41 -11.78 -8.01
N THR A 208 29.38 -11.10 -8.62
CA THR A 208 30.57 -10.64 -7.90
C THR A 208 30.80 -9.13 -8.08
N PRO A 209 30.06 -8.28 -7.35
CA PRO A 209 30.41 -6.87 -7.25
C PRO A 209 31.72 -6.72 -6.47
N ASN A 210 32.55 -5.77 -6.88
CA ASN A 210 33.68 -5.34 -6.07
C ASN A 210 33.16 -4.34 -5.05
N TRP A 211 32.94 -4.80 -3.82
CA TRP A 211 32.45 -3.95 -2.75
C TRP A 211 33.54 -3.00 -2.25
N PHE A 212 33.14 -1.77 -1.95
CA PHE A 212 33.96 -0.90 -1.13
C PHE A 212 33.88 -1.33 0.33
N GLU A 213 35.02 -1.40 0.99
CA GLU A 213 35.14 -1.80 2.40
C GLU A 213 35.72 -0.67 3.26
N GLY A 214 35.60 -0.81 4.59
CA GLY A 214 36.15 0.13 5.56
C GLY A 214 35.18 1.25 6.01
N PRO A 215 35.65 2.17 6.87
CA PRO A 215 34.80 3.15 7.58
C PRO A 215 34.21 4.25 6.66
N ASN A 216 34.66 4.33 5.41
CA ASN A 216 34.17 5.28 4.42
C ASN A 216 33.18 4.67 3.43
N ALA A 217 32.95 3.36 3.49
CA ALA A 217 31.96 2.69 2.66
C ALA A 217 30.56 2.86 3.24
N VAL A 218 29.61 3.26 2.40
CA VAL A 218 28.19 3.38 2.73
C VAL A 218 27.42 2.37 1.89
N PHE A 219 26.56 1.58 2.54
CA PHE A 219 25.72 0.61 1.87
C PHE A 219 24.29 1.14 1.74
N VAL A 220 23.77 1.17 0.52
CA VAL A 220 22.46 1.74 0.21
C VAL A 220 21.60 0.70 -0.51
N PHE A 221 20.41 0.47 0.04
CA PHE A 221 19.36 -0.28 -0.63
C PHE A 221 18.50 0.68 -1.45
N SER A 222 18.43 0.46 -2.75
CA SER A 222 17.72 1.33 -3.68
C SER A 222 16.76 0.53 -4.54
N TYR A 223 15.71 1.19 -5.04
CA TYR A 223 14.98 0.65 -6.17
C TYR A 223 15.77 0.96 -7.45
N PHE A 224 15.92 -0.03 -8.32
CA PHE A 224 16.34 0.16 -9.71
C PHE A 224 15.16 0.67 -10.55
N ALA A 225 14.50 1.68 -10.00
CA ALA A 225 13.34 2.36 -10.54
C ALA A 225 13.61 3.86 -10.46
N HIS A 226 12.74 4.66 -11.06
CA HIS A 226 12.86 6.13 -11.04
C HIS A 226 14.20 6.64 -11.63
N LEU A 227 14.85 5.81 -12.46
CA LEU A 227 16.07 6.17 -13.14
C LEU A 227 15.79 7.13 -14.28
N ASP A 228 16.71 8.06 -14.49
CA ASP A 228 16.67 8.91 -15.67
C ASP A 228 17.22 8.16 -16.88
N LYS A 229 16.39 8.01 -17.91
CA LYS A 229 16.69 7.16 -19.07
C LYS A 229 17.89 7.67 -19.86
N GLU A 230 17.95 8.97 -20.12
CA GLU A 230 19.04 9.60 -20.89
C GLU A 230 20.38 9.44 -20.16
N SER A 231 20.38 9.69 -18.85
CA SER A 231 21.55 9.46 -18.01
C SER A 231 22.01 8.00 -18.07
N CYS A 232 21.09 7.04 -17.94
CA CYS A 232 21.42 5.62 -17.99
C CYS A 232 21.98 5.18 -19.36
N GLU A 233 21.43 5.72 -20.45
CA GLU A 233 21.91 5.46 -21.81
C GLU A 233 23.33 6.01 -22.03
N SER A 234 23.66 7.14 -21.40
CA SER A 234 25.03 7.67 -21.36
C SER A 234 25.98 6.93 -20.41
N GLY A 235 25.50 5.89 -19.70
CA GLY A 235 26.26 5.11 -18.74
C GLY A 235 26.46 5.79 -17.37
N LYS A 236 25.63 6.79 -17.06
CA LYS A 236 25.60 7.48 -15.77
C LYS A 236 24.44 7.01 -14.92
N PHE A 237 24.73 6.64 -13.68
CA PHE A 237 23.73 6.36 -12.67
C PHE A 237 23.14 7.67 -12.17
N TYR A 238 21.85 7.87 -12.44
CA TYR A 238 21.07 8.95 -11.86
C TYR A 238 19.67 8.44 -11.50
N SER A 239 19.32 8.59 -10.22
CA SER A 239 18.03 8.19 -9.68
C SER A 239 17.30 9.42 -9.13
N ARG A 240 16.08 9.65 -9.60
CA ARG A 240 15.21 10.73 -9.10
C ARG A 240 14.79 10.52 -7.64
N GLN A 241 14.98 9.32 -7.09
CA GLN A 241 14.77 9.05 -5.67
C GLN A 241 15.88 9.64 -4.80
N TRP A 242 17.13 9.60 -5.29
CA TRP A 242 18.32 9.97 -4.51
C TRP A 242 18.87 11.34 -4.88
N GLU A 243 18.54 11.85 -6.05
CA GLU A 243 18.95 13.16 -6.57
C GLU A 243 20.45 13.42 -6.31
N VAL A 244 20.77 14.43 -5.50
CA VAL A 244 22.13 14.90 -5.21
C VAL A 244 22.85 14.09 -4.13
N LEU A 245 22.17 13.16 -3.44
CA LEU A 245 22.76 12.39 -2.35
C LEU A 245 24.04 11.65 -2.73
N PRO A 246 24.13 10.95 -3.88
CA PRO A 246 25.36 10.25 -4.25
C PRO A 246 26.55 11.20 -4.41
N GLU A 247 26.33 12.39 -4.95
CA GLU A 247 27.37 13.41 -5.13
C GLU A 247 27.82 13.99 -3.79
N LEU A 248 26.87 14.24 -2.88
CA LEU A 248 27.15 14.72 -1.53
C LEU A 248 27.98 13.71 -0.73
N LEU A 249 27.62 12.42 -0.77
CA LEU A 249 28.39 11.37 -0.10
C LEU A 249 29.81 11.29 -0.64
N ARG A 250 29.96 11.38 -1.97
CA ARG A 250 31.27 11.40 -2.61
C ARG A 250 32.10 12.62 -2.23
N SER A 251 31.50 13.81 -2.15
CA SER A 251 32.24 15.05 -1.81
C SER A 251 32.80 15.05 -0.38
N ILE A 252 32.20 14.27 0.53
CA ILE A 252 32.73 14.04 1.88
C ILE A 252 33.60 12.76 1.99
N GLY A 253 34.07 12.23 0.85
CA GLY A 253 35.00 11.11 0.78
C GLY A 253 34.39 9.74 1.06
N LYS A 254 33.07 9.58 0.92
CA LYS A 254 32.40 8.28 1.06
C LYS A 254 32.32 7.54 -0.27
N SER A 255 32.57 6.24 -0.22
CA SER A 255 32.34 5.30 -1.31
C SER A 255 30.98 4.62 -1.11
N ILE A 256 30.29 4.31 -2.22
CA ILE A 256 28.90 3.85 -2.14
C ILE A 256 28.76 2.46 -2.75
N ASN A 257 28.15 1.57 -1.98
CA ASN A 257 27.74 0.24 -2.39
C ASN A 257 26.22 0.24 -2.55
N TRP A 258 25.71 -0.06 -3.73
CA TRP A 258 24.30 -0.08 -4.04
C TRP A 258 23.79 -1.52 -4.21
N ALA A 259 22.83 -1.90 -3.37
CA ALA A 259 21.99 -3.08 -3.59
C ALA A 259 20.64 -2.66 -4.15
N HIS A 260 20.39 -3.02 -5.39
CA HIS A 260 19.23 -2.59 -6.14
C HIS A 260 18.15 -3.66 -6.17
N HIS A 261 16.95 -3.35 -5.68
CA HIS A 261 15.76 -4.15 -5.99
C HIS A 261 15.27 -3.77 -7.40
N LEU A 262 15.03 -4.75 -8.29
CA LEU A 262 14.69 -4.51 -9.70
C LEU A 262 13.19 -4.67 -9.98
N PRO A 263 12.34 -3.65 -9.75
CA PRO A 263 10.98 -3.67 -10.26
C PRO A 263 10.97 -3.31 -11.75
N PHE A 264 10.22 -4.08 -12.55
CA PHE A 264 10.04 -3.73 -13.96
C PHE A 264 9.21 -2.45 -14.10
N SER A 265 9.64 -1.57 -15.00
CA SER A 265 9.02 -0.28 -15.28
C SER A 265 9.09 0.03 -16.78
N THR A 266 8.46 1.12 -17.21
CA THR A 266 8.60 1.59 -18.60
C THR A 266 10.06 1.93 -18.94
N THR A 267 10.83 2.39 -17.96
CA THR A 267 12.26 2.71 -18.11
C THR A 267 13.14 1.47 -18.11
N VAL A 268 12.87 0.51 -17.20
CA VAL A 268 13.60 -0.76 -17.09
C VAL A 268 12.61 -1.92 -17.29
N PRO A 269 12.31 -2.31 -18.53
CA PRO A 269 11.24 -3.27 -18.81
C PRO A 269 11.60 -4.72 -18.51
N ASP A 270 12.89 -5.04 -18.47
CA ASP A 270 13.38 -6.41 -18.34
C ASP A 270 14.77 -6.47 -17.67
N THR A 271 15.17 -7.69 -17.31
CA THR A 271 16.48 -7.96 -16.70
C THR A 271 17.65 -7.70 -17.63
N ARG A 272 17.48 -7.78 -18.96
CA ARG A 272 18.56 -7.51 -19.91
C ARG A 272 18.95 -6.04 -19.89
N THR A 273 17.95 -5.16 -19.88
CA THR A 273 18.12 -3.71 -19.75
C THR A 273 18.76 -3.37 -18.40
N GLY A 274 18.25 -3.97 -17.31
CA GLY A 274 18.81 -3.82 -15.97
C GLY A 274 20.29 -4.20 -15.91
N ILE A 275 20.66 -5.39 -16.42
CA ILE A 275 22.04 -5.87 -16.49
C ILE A 275 22.93 -4.91 -17.30
N ARG A 276 22.46 -4.46 -18.47
CA ARG A 276 23.24 -3.58 -19.35
C ARG A 276 23.62 -2.28 -18.63
N TRP A 277 22.67 -1.65 -17.96
CA TRP A 277 22.91 -0.41 -17.23
C TRP A 277 23.74 -0.63 -15.97
N LEU A 278 23.45 -1.66 -15.18
CA LEU A 278 24.26 -2.03 -14.02
C LEU A 278 25.75 -2.19 -14.38
N LYS A 279 26.03 -2.89 -15.48
CA LYS A 279 27.40 -3.03 -16.01
C LYS A 279 28.00 -1.69 -16.40
N SER A 280 27.22 -0.81 -17.03
CA SER A 280 27.68 0.51 -17.44
C SER A 280 28.11 1.35 -16.24
N PHE A 281 27.30 1.38 -15.18
CA PHE A 281 27.59 2.11 -13.94
C PHE A 281 28.86 1.58 -13.27
N ASN A 282 28.99 0.25 -13.19
CA ASN A 282 30.14 -0.39 -12.56
C ASN A 282 31.47 -0.19 -13.31
N ARG A 283 31.47 0.24 -14.58
CA ARG A 283 32.72 0.58 -15.31
C ARG A 283 33.47 1.74 -14.65
N ASN A 284 32.75 2.62 -13.96
CA ASN A 284 33.33 3.74 -13.22
C ASN A 284 32.86 3.73 -11.76
N SER A 285 33.05 2.57 -11.12
CA SER A 285 32.64 2.36 -9.72
C SER A 285 33.20 3.39 -8.74
N PRO A 286 34.44 3.92 -8.88
CA PRO A 286 34.95 4.97 -7.99
C PRO A 286 34.10 6.25 -7.98
N GLU A 287 33.52 6.64 -9.12
CA GLU A 287 32.72 7.86 -9.21
C GLU A 287 31.22 7.63 -9.00
N GLN A 288 30.71 6.45 -9.39
CA GLN A 288 29.27 6.15 -9.43
C GLN A 288 28.80 5.21 -8.31
N GLY A 289 29.73 4.51 -7.67
CA GLY A 289 29.47 3.45 -6.70
C GLY A 289 29.53 2.05 -7.30
N SER A 290 29.50 1.04 -6.45
CA SER A 290 29.47 -0.37 -6.83
C SER A 290 28.03 -0.88 -6.78
N HIS A 291 27.47 -1.29 -7.91
CA HIS A 291 26.06 -1.65 -8.06
C HIS A 291 25.88 -3.16 -8.19
N VAL A 292 24.94 -3.72 -7.43
CA VAL A 292 24.54 -5.12 -7.54
C VAL A 292 23.02 -5.27 -7.51
N PHE A 293 22.52 -6.34 -8.11
CA PHE A 293 21.19 -6.87 -7.81
C PHE A 293 21.32 -7.97 -6.74
N PRO A 294 20.57 -7.95 -5.63
CA PRO A 294 20.55 -9.05 -4.66
C PRO A 294 20.22 -10.40 -5.32
N GLU A 295 19.42 -10.39 -6.38
CA GLU A 295 19.09 -11.58 -7.18
C GLU A 295 20.30 -12.23 -7.85
N SER A 296 21.44 -11.54 -7.93
CA SER A 296 22.69 -12.13 -8.41
C SER A 296 23.21 -13.25 -7.49
N PHE A 297 22.79 -13.27 -6.22
CA PHE A 297 23.08 -14.33 -5.26
C PHE A 297 22.06 -15.49 -5.29
N LEU A 298 21.11 -15.48 -6.24
CA LEU A 298 20.17 -16.60 -6.40
C LEU A 298 20.91 -17.89 -6.78
N ASP A 299 20.65 -18.95 -6.01
CA ASP A 299 21.10 -20.30 -6.33
C ASP A 299 20.02 -21.35 -5.99
N LEU A 300 20.26 -22.59 -6.42
CA LEU A 300 19.32 -23.69 -6.19
C LEU A 300 19.17 -24.03 -4.70
N ARG A 301 20.21 -23.82 -3.89
CA ARG A 301 20.19 -24.10 -2.45
C ARG A 301 19.25 -23.13 -1.73
N LEU A 302 19.31 -21.85 -2.08
CA LEU A 302 18.42 -20.80 -1.58
C LEU A 302 16.97 -21.09 -2.00
N ILE A 303 16.74 -21.49 -3.26
CA ILE A 303 15.41 -21.87 -3.73
C ILE A 303 14.86 -23.06 -2.95
N SER A 304 15.65 -24.11 -2.75
CA SER A 304 15.24 -25.25 -1.92
C SER A 304 14.94 -24.85 -0.48
N LYS A 305 15.74 -23.96 0.12
CA LYS A 305 15.48 -23.43 1.45
C LYS A 305 14.14 -22.67 1.50
N VAL A 306 13.88 -21.78 0.54
CA VAL A 306 12.62 -21.02 0.45
C VAL A 306 11.42 -21.96 0.29
N LEU A 307 11.54 -23.03 -0.49
CA LEU A 307 10.48 -24.02 -0.65
C LEU A 307 10.19 -24.79 0.65
N LEU A 308 11.23 -25.14 1.42
CA LEU A 308 11.09 -25.79 2.72
C LEU A 308 10.43 -24.86 3.74
N ASP A 309 10.89 -23.61 3.82
CA ASP A 309 10.32 -22.60 4.71
C ASP A 309 8.84 -22.35 4.35
N TRP A 310 8.53 -22.24 3.06
CA TRP A 310 7.17 -22.12 2.56
C TRP A 310 6.29 -23.32 2.95
N ALA A 311 6.76 -24.56 2.74
CA ALA A 311 6.00 -25.76 3.06
C ALA A 311 5.71 -25.86 4.56
N ARG A 312 6.70 -25.51 5.40
CA ARG A 312 6.54 -25.40 6.85
C ARG A 312 5.48 -24.38 7.23
N ILE A 313 5.49 -23.18 6.62
CA ILE A 313 4.47 -22.14 6.89
C ILE A 313 3.08 -22.64 6.51
N GLN A 314 2.93 -23.29 5.35
CA GLN A 314 1.64 -23.86 4.95
C GLN A 314 1.16 -24.91 5.97
N PHE A 315 2.06 -25.77 6.44
CA PHE A 315 1.73 -26.78 7.45
C PHE A 315 1.29 -26.14 8.78
N ILE A 316 2.00 -25.11 9.25
CA ILE A 316 1.62 -24.36 10.46
C ILE A 316 0.25 -23.73 10.29
N TYR A 317 -0.03 -23.11 9.14
CA TYR A 317 -1.34 -22.51 8.86
C TYR A 317 -2.45 -23.58 8.81
N LEU A 318 -2.21 -24.75 8.22
CA LEU A 318 -3.20 -25.83 8.21
C LEU A 318 -3.49 -26.37 9.61
N GLN A 319 -2.46 -26.50 10.45
CA GLN A 319 -2.62 -26.99 11.83
C GLN A 319 -3.28 -25.97 12.75
N ARG A 320 -2.97 -24.68 12.58
CA ARG A 320 -3.23 -23.63 13.59
C ARG A 320 -4.09 -22.48 13.06
N GLY A 321 -4.43 -22.48 11.77
CA GLY A 321 -5.16 -21.41 11.10
C GLY A 321 -6.47 -21.06 11.77
N ARG A 322 -7.25 -22.06 12.20
CA ARG A 322 -8.50 -21.82 12.95
C ARG A 322 -8.30 -21.06 14.26
N LYS A 323 -7.22 -21.36 15.00
CA LYS A 323 -6.90 -20.64 16.24
C LYS A 323 -6.53 -19.19 15.94
N ILE A 324 -5.76 -18.96 14.88
CA ILE A 324 -5.39 -17.62 14.42
C ILE A 324 -6.64 -16.85 13.97
N GLU A 325 -7.51 -17.48 13.18
CA GLU A 325 -8.74 -16.88 12.65
C GLU A 325 -9.77 -16.58 13.74
N SER A 326 -9.90 -17.43 14.77
CA SER A 326 -10.81 -17.17 15.90
C SER A 326 -10.46 -15.91 16.70
N GLN A 327 -9.20 -15.47 16.67
CA GLN A 327 -8.77 -14.20 17.28
C GLN A 327 -9.08 -12.99 16.38
N LEU A 328 -9.42 -13.20 15.11
CA LEU A 328 -9.84 -12.15 14.17
C LEU A 328 -11.32 -11.79 14.32
N GLU A 329 -12.12 -12.75 14.81
CA GLU A 329 -13.58 -12.60 14.92
C GLU A 329 -14.02 -12.00 16.28
N ASN A 330 -13.13 -12.00 17.27
CA ASN A 330 -13.34 -11.50 18.64
C ASN A 330 -12.52 -10.23 18.92
#